data_AF-A0A353N5M0-F1
#
_entry.id   AF-A0A353N5M0-F1
#
_cell.length_a   1.000
_cell.length_b   1.000
_cell.length_c   1.000
_cell.angle_alpha   90.00
_cell.angle_beta   90.00
_cell.angle_gamma   90.00
#
_symmetry.space_group_name_H-M   'P 1'
#
loop_
_entity.id
_entity.type
_entity.pdbx_description
1 polymer ?
#
loop_
_entity_poly.entity_id
_entity_poly.type
_entity_poly.pdbx_seq_one_letter_code
_entity_poly.pdbx_strand_id
1 'polypeptide(L)'
;MEGQQHTLPKREELPREYRWNLEHLYSSLQDWEEDLKTVEKLVQEFESYQGKVNESAATLLTVLTIKDNLGRLIDKVFVYARMKRDENNADSLSQAMTERAQSLAVRVGARISFFLPEVMTIPQSRLKEYFLEEPDLELYRHFFTDITRRKQHILSPEEERILALSGEISDSGQNIFTMLNNADLRFPIIHDEQGQEVELTHGRYLR
;
A
#
# COMPACT_ATOMS: atom_id res chain seq x y z
N MET A 1 5.36 -2.39 -51.75
CA MET A 1 5.76 -3.57 -50.95
C MET A 1 5.35 -3.27 -49.52
N GLU A 2 4.46 -4.10 -49.01
CA GLU A 2 3.71 -3.93 -47.78
C GLU A 2 4.62 -3.73 -46.57
N GLY A 3 4.18 -2.86 -45.65
CA GLY A 3 4.86 -2.58 -44.40
C GLY A 3 5.04 -3.86 -43.60
N GLN A 4 6.29 -4.19 -43.29
CA GLN A 4 6.61 -5.19 -42.28
C GLN A 4 5.96 -4.74 -40.96
N GLN A 5 4.85 -5.37 -40.58
CA GLN A 5 4.36 -5.30 -39.21
C GLN A 5 5.42 -5.96 -38.32
N HIS A 6 6.32 -5.15 -37.75
CA HIS A 6 7.10 -5.60 -36.61
C HIS A 6 6.13 -5.80 -35.45
N THR A 7 5.66 -7.04 -35.29
CA THR A 7 4.95 -7.46 -34.08
C THR A 7 5.86 -7.21 -32.89
N LEU A 8 5.37 -6.47 -31.90
CA LEU A 8 6.11 -6.25 -30.66
C LEU A 8 6.39 -7.62 -30.00
N PRO A 9 7.64 -7.88 -29.56
CA PRO A 9 8.00 -9.16 -28.96
C PRO A 9 7.22 -9.37 -27.66
N LYS A 10 6.88 -10.63 -27.37
CA LYS A 10 6.32 -10.98 -26.06
C LYS A 10 7.38 -10.81 -24.98
N ARG A 11 6.94 -10.58 -23.74
CA ARG A 11 7.85 -10.44 -22.59
C ARG A 11 8.79 -11.63 -22.42
N GLU A 12 8.30 -12.84 -22.69
CA GLU A 12 9.07 -14.09 -22.61
C GLU A 12 10.18 -14.21 -23.67
N GLU A 13 10.02 -13.51 -24.80
CA GLU A 13 10.95 -13.50 -25.94
C GLU A 13 12.11 -12.52 -25.75
N LEU A 14 12.03 -11.61 -24.77
CA LEU A 14 13.10 -10.66 -24.47
C LEU A 14 14.32 -11.37 -23.84
N PRO A 15 15.56 -10.98 -24.21
CA PRO A 15 16.78 -11.46 -23.57
C PRO A 15 16.76 -11.22 -22.06
N ARG A 16 17.33 -12.16 -21.28
CA ARG A 16 17.32 -12.11 -19.81
C ARG A 16 17.87 -10.79 -19.23
N GLU A 17 18.88 -10.20 -19.87
CA GLU A 17 19.50 -8.93 -19.46
C GLU A 17 18.54 -7.73 -19.49
N TYR A 18 17.43 -7.82 -20.24
CA TYR A 18 16.37 -6.80 -20.31
C TYR A 18 15.12 -7.18 -19.48
N ARG A 19 15.19 -8.24 -18.68
CA ARG A 19 14.11 -8.70 -17.80
C ARG A 19 14.47 -8.46 -16.34
N TRP A 20 13.45 -8.26 -15.52
CA TRP A 20 13.64 -8.17 -14.08
C TRP A 20 14.08 -9.52 -13.53
N ASN A 21 14.97 -9.52 -12.55
CA ASN A 21 15.33 -10.74 -11.83
C ASN A 21 14.49 -10.88 -10.55
N LEU A 22 13.29 -11.42 -10.69
CA LEU A 22 12.36 -11.62 -9.57
C LEU A 22 12.72 -12.82 -8.70
N GLU A 23 13.66 -13.67 -9.14
CA GLU A 23 14.17 -14.81 -8.38
C GLU A 23 14.90 -14.37 -7.09
N HIS A 24 15.34 -13.10 -7.02
CA HIS A 24 15.90 -12.51 -5.80
C HIS A 24 14.86 -12.29 -4.69
N LEU A 25 13.57 -12.19 -5.03
CA LEU A 25 12.49 -12.09 -4.05
C LEU A 25 11.97 -13.49 -3.69
N TYR A 26 11.69 -14.30 -4.71
CA TYR A 26 11.22 -15.68 -4.57
C TYR A 26 11.81 -16.54 -5.69
N SER A 27 12.56 -17.57 -5.30
CA SER A 27 13.13 -18.54 -6.24
C SER A 27 12.06 -19.38 -6.93
N SER A 28 10.89 -19.54 -6.31
CA SER A 28 9.77 -20.29 -6.84
C SER A 28 8.41 -19.76 -6.38
N LEU A 29 7.35 -20.15 -7.09
CA LEU A 29 5.98 -19.91 -6.64
C LEU A 29 5.68 -20.57 -5.29
N GLN A 30 6.28 -21.73 -5.01
CA GLN A 30 6.11 -22.42 -3.74
C GLN A 30 6.62 -21.58 -2.57
N ASP A 31 7.78 -20.93 -2.71
CA ASP A 31 8.34 -20.07 -1.67
C ASP A 31 7.42 -18.88 -1.37
N TRP A 32 6.78 -18.32 -2.40
CA TRP A 32 5.77 -17.29 -2.25
C TRP A 32 4.52 -17.79 -1.53
N GLU A 33 4.07 -19.02 -1.82
CA GLU A 33 2.92 -19.63 -1.13
C GLU A 33 3.22 -19.97 0.34
N GLU A 34 4.45 -20.36 0.67
CA GLU A 34 4.86 -20.58 2.06
C GLU A 34 4.90 -19.27 2.87
N ASP A 35 5.33 -18.16 2.25
CA ASP A 35 5.28 -16.84 2.91
C ASP A 35 3.83 -16.41 3.18
N LEU A 36 2.86 -16.71 2.30
CA LEU A 36 1.44 -16.47 2.59
C LEU A 36 0.97 -17.22 3.84
N LYS A 37 1.38 -18.49 4.00
CA LYS A 37 1.04 -19.30 5.19
C LYS A 37 1.74 -18.77 6.43
N THR A 38 2.95 -18.28 6.29
CA THR A 38 3.72 -17.66 7.38
C THR A 38 3.05 -16.38 7.87
N VAL A 39 2.56 -15.53 6.96
CA VAL A 39 1.76 -14.35 7.31
C VAL A 39 0.54 -14.76 8.13
N GLU A 40 -0.20 -15.78 7.71
CA GLU A 40 -1.40 -16.24 8.43
C GLU A 40 -1.07 -16.70 9.88
N LYS A 41 0.04 -17.43 10.07
CA LYS A 41 0.52 -17.84 11.41
C LYS A 41 0.90 -16.63 12.27
N LEU A 42 1.66 -15.69 11.71
CA LEU A 42 2.10 -14.49 12.44
C LEU A 42 0.92 -13.60 12.83
N VAL A 43 -0.14 -13.52 12.02
CA VAL A 43 -1.35 -12.77 12.40
C VAL A 43 -2.09 -13.45 13.54
N GLN A 44 -2.20 -14.78 13.53
CA GLN A 44 -2.81 -15.52 14.65
C GLN A 44 -2.03 -15.30 15.94
N GLU A 45 -0.70 -15.31 15.87
CA GLU A 45 0.16 -14.98 17.00
C GLU A 45 -0.07 -13.54 17.46
N PHE A 46 -0.09 -12.58 16.53
CA PHE A 46 -0.32 -11.16 16.81
C PHE A 46 -1.66 -10.92 17.50
N GLU A 47 -2.75 -11.54 17.03
CA GLU A 47 -4.09 -11.44 17.62
C GLU A 47 -4.15 -11.97 19.06
N SER A 48 -3.30 -12.94 19.42
CA SER A 48 -3.25 -13.49 20.79
C SER A 48 -2.83 -12.46 21.85
N TYR A 49 -2.25 -11.33 21.39
CA TYR A 49 -1.86 -10.17 22.20
C TYR A 49 -2.95 -9.09 22.29
N GLN A 50 -4.11 -9.28 21.69
CA GLN A 50 -5.22 -8.33 21.84
C GLN A 50 -5.62 -8.19 23.32
N GLY A 51 -5.71 -6.94 23.78
CA GLY A 51 -5.91 -6.56 25.18
C GLY A 51 -4.66 -6.68 26.06
N LYS A 52 -3.53 -7.13 25.52
CA LYS A 52 -2.30 -7.43 26.25
C LYS A 52 -1.09 -6.60 25.84
N VAL A 53 -1.23 -5.74 24.82
CA VAL A 53 -0.11 -4.96 24.26
C VAL A 53 0.62 -4.13 25.32
N ASN A 54 -0.09 -3.70 26.37
CA ASN A 54 0.45 -2.92 27.48
C ASN A 54 0.72 -3.73 28.77
N GLU A 55 0.79 -5.06 28.71
CA GLU A 55 1.08 -5.88 29.91
C GLU A 55 2.49 -5.64 30.46
N SER A 56 3.49 -5.54 29.57
CA SER A 56 4.91 -5.32 29.94
C SER A 56 5.72 -4.72 28.78
N ALA A 57 6.91 -4.21 29.07
CA ALA A 57 7.86 -3.74 28.05
C ALA A 57 8.25 -4.85 27.05
N ALA A 58 8.49 -6.07 27.56
CA ALA A 58 8.82 -7.23 26.74
C ALA A 58 7.67 -7.67 25.82
N THR A 59 6.43 -7.63 26.32
CA THR A 59 5.23 -7.89 25.51
C THR A 59 5.13 -6.86 24.38
N LEU A 60 5.31 -5.57 24.69
CA LEU A 60 5.26 -4.50 23.70
C LEU A 60 6.33 -4.67 22.61
N LEU A 61 7.56 -4.97 22.99
CA LEU A 61 8.65 -5.26 22.04
C LEU A 61 8.34 -6.46 21.15
N THR A 62 7.79 -7.53 21.72
CA THR A 62 7.42 -8.74 21.00
C THR A 62 6.36 -8.42 19.93
N VAL A 63 5.29 -7.73 20.32
CA VAL A 63 4.20 -7.34 19.40
C VAL A 63 4.72 -6.44 18.27
N LEU A 64 5.57 -5.45 18.59
CA LEU A 64 6.19 -4.58 17.58
C LEU A 64 7.04 -5.37 16.58
N THR A 65 7.82 -6.33 17.07
CA THR A 65 8.66 -7.18 16.23
C THR A 65 7.83 -8.07 15.30
N ILE A 66 6.74 -8.65 15.81
CA ILE A 66 5.78 -9.42 14.98
C ILE A 66 5.15 -8.50 13.93
N LYS A 67 4.75 -7.27 14.31
CA LYS A 67 4.19 -6.29 13.38
C LYS A 67 5.15 -5.98 12.22
N ASP A 68 6.43 -5.78 12.52
CA ASP A 68 7.43 -5.45 11.50
C ASP A 68 7.74 -6.66 10.60
N ASN A 69 7.77 -7.87 11.16
CA ASN A 69 7.85 -9.11 10.38
C ASN A 69 6.65 -9.25 9.44
N LEU A 70 5.43 -9.02 9.94
CA LEU A 70 4.19 -9.03 9.15
C LEU A 70 4.25 -8.02 8.01
N GLY A 71 4.59 -6.76 8.31
CA GLY A 71 4.69 -5.70 7.30
C GLY A 71 5.67 -6.06 6.18
N ARG A 72 6.88 -6.51 6.54
CA ARG A 72 7.90 -6.92 5.55
C ARG A 72 7.44 -8.08 4.67
N LEU A 73 6.79 -9.10 5.24
CA LEU A 73 6.31 -10.25 4.47
C LEU A 73 5.14 -9.89 3.56
N ILE A 74 4.18 -9.10 4.05
CA ILE A 74 3.04 -8.64 3.24
C ILE A 74 3.53 -7.79 2.06
N ASP A 75 4.46 -6.87 2.30
CA ASP A 75 5.05 -6.05 1.24
C ASP A 75 5.80 -6.91 0.23
N LYS A 76 6.63 -7.86 0.69
CA LYS A 76 7.39 -8.78 -0.19
C LYS A 76 6.46 -9.61 -1.08
N VAL A 77 5.43 -10.23 -0.50
CA VAL A 77 4.43 -11.03 -1.20
C VAL A 77 3.69 -10.19 -2.24
N PHE A 78 3.27 -8.98 -1.87
CA PHE A 78 2.51 -8.09 -2.73
C PHE A 78 3.36 -7.51 -3.88
N VAL A 79 4.56 -7.02 -3.57
CA VAL A 79 5.50 -6.48 -4.57
C VAL A 79 5.86 -7.54 -5.60
N TYR A 80 6.18 -8.76 -5.17
CA TYR A 80 6.49 -9.84 -6.11
C TYR A 80 5.32 -10.12 -7.05
N ALA A 81 4.10 -10.32 -6.52
CA ALA A 81 2.92 -10.60 -7.33
C ALA A 81 2.61 -9.47 -8.31
N ARG A 82 2.71 -8.21 -7.85
CA ARG A 82 2.47 -7.03 -8.69
C ARG A 82 3.53 -6.89 -9.77
N MET A 83 4.80 -7.11 -9.45
CA MET A 83 5.88 -7.07 -10.43
C MET A 83 5.70 -8.15 -11.51
N LYS A 84 5.28 -9.37 -11.14
CA LYS A 84 4.92 -10.42 -12.10
C LYS A 84 3.76 -10.00 -13.01
N ARG A 85 2.74 -9.31 -12.48
CA ARG A 85 1.63 -8.79 -13.29
C ARG A 85 2.07 -7.68 -14.23
N ASP A 86 2.98 -6.81 -13.79
CA ASP A 86 3.51 -5.72 -14.61
C ASP A 86 4.41 -6.24 -15.77
N GLU A 87 4.96 -7.46 -15.66
CA GLU A 87 5.64 -8.14 -16.79
C GLU A 87 4.68 -8.48 -17.93
N ASN A 88 3.45 -8.89 -17.62
CA ASN A 88 2.39 -9.16 -18.58
C ASN A 88 1.01 -9.05 -17.90
N ASN A 89 0.32 -7.93 -18.12
CA ASN A 89 -0.98 -7.69 -17.50
C ASN A 89 -2.09 -8.65 -17.99
N ALA A 90 -1.88 -9.43 -19.05
CA ALA A 90 -2.82 -10.45 -19.53
C ALA A 90 -2.59 -11.85 -18.93
N ASP A 91 -1.53 -12.04 -18.12
CA ASP A 91 -1.25 -13.32 -17.46
C ASP A 91 -2.20 -13.58 -16.28
N SER A 92 -3.06 -14.58 -16.41
CA SER A 92 -4.09 -14.90 -15.41
C SER A 92 -3.51 -15.36 -14.08
N LEU A 93 -2.36 -16.03 -14.09
CA LEU A 93 -1.68 -16.46 -12.86
C LEU A 93 -1.23 -15.25 -12.04
N SER A 94 -0.53 -14.30 -12.67
CA SER A 94 -0.02 -13.10 -12.00
C SER A 94 -1.15 -12.17 -11.55
N GLN A 95 -2.26 -12.11 -12.29
CA GLN A 95 -3.49 -11.44 -11.85
C GLN A 95 -4.04 -12.07 -10.55
N ALA A 96 -4.24 -13.38 -10.55
CA ALA A 96 -4.75 -14.10 -9.37
C ALA A 96 -3.81 -13.99 -8.16
N MET A 97 -2.48 -14.02 -8.38
CA MET A 97 -1.50 -13.79 -7.32
C MET A 97 -1.63 -12.39 -6.71
N THR A 98 -1.81 -11.37 -7.55
CA THR A 98 -1.95 -9.98 -7.08
C THR A 98 -3.23 -9.81 -6.28
N GLU A 99 -4.35 -10.38 -6.73
CA GLU A 99 -5.62 -10.37 -6.00
C GLU A 99 -5.51 -11.09 -4.66
N ARG A 100 -4.86 -12.27 -4.62
CA ARG A 100 -4.60 -13.01 -3.38
C ARG A 100 -3.79 -12.19 -2.39
N ALA A 101 -2.71 -11.55 -2.86
CA ALA A 101 -1.85 -10.71 -2.01
C ALA A 101 -2.60 -9.48 -1.48
N GLN A 102 -3.40 -8.81 -2.32
CA GLN A 102 -4.19 -7.66 -1.92
C GLN A 102 -5.28 -8.05 -0.90
N SER A 103 -5.98 -9.16 -1.15
CA SER A 103 -6.99 -9.69 -0.24
C SER A 103 -6.37 -10.10 1.11
N LEU A 104 -5.19 -10.71 1.10
CA LEU A 104 -4.44 -11.00 2.32
C LEU A 104 -4.14 -9.72 3.10
N ALA A 105 -3.55 -8.70 2.47
CA ALA A 105 -3.20 -7.44 3.12
C ALA A 105 -4.41 -6.78 3.80
N VAL A 106 -5.56 -6.75 3.14
CA VAL A 106 -6.82 -6.23 3.71
C VAL A 106 -7.26 -7.03 4.92
N ARG A 107 -7.28 -8.37 4.83
CA ARG A 107 -7.66 -9.24 5.95
C ARG A 107 -6.72 -9.08 7.15
N VAL A 108 -5.41 -9.04 6.91
CA VAL A 108 -4.42 -8.84 7.97
C VAL A 108 -4.62 -7.48 8.62
N GLY A 109 -4.75 -6.40 7.82
CA GLY A 109 -4.97 -5.05 8.32
C GLY A 109 -6.20 -4.95 9.24
N ALA A 110 -7.30 -5.62 8.89
CA ALA A 110 -8.49 -5.69 9.74
C ALA A 110 -8.21 -6.41 11.07
N ARG A 111 -7.52 -7.56 11.03
CA ARG A 111 -7.22 -8.40 12.21
C ARG A 111 -6.27 -7.73 13.20
N ILE A 112 -5.30 -6.96 12.72
CA ILE A 112 -4.33 -6.25 13.59
C ILE A 112 -4.76 -4.81 13.94
N SER A 113 -5.95 -4.38 13.52
CA SER A 113 -6.42 -2.99 13.67
C SER A 113 -6.57 -2.53 15.12
N PHE A 114 -6.69 -3.46 16.08
CA PHE A 114 -6.74 -3.17 17.51
C PHE A 114 -5.43 -2.59 18.07
N PHE A 115 -4.30 -2.88 17.42
CA PHE A 115 -2.97 -2.57 17.96
C PHE A 115 -2.76 -1.08 18.19
N LEU A 116 -3.06 -0.25 17.18
CA LEU A 116 -2.81 1.18 17.27
C LEU A 116 -3.68 1.84 18.37
N PRO A 117 -5.01 1.58 18.44
CA PRO A 117 -5.82 1.99 19.59
C PRO A 117 -5.25 1.59 20.94
N GLU A 118 -4.83 0.33 21.11
CA GLU A 118 -4.26 -0.14 22.38
C GLU A 118 -2.96 0.58 22.74
N VAL A 119 -2.05 0.74 21.78
CA VAL A 119 -0.81 1.52 21.98
C VAL A 119 -1.12 2.97 22.39
N MET A 120 -2.17 3.58 21.82
CA MET A 120 -2.57 4.95 22.16
C MET A 120 -3.10 5.11 23.60
N THR A 121 -3.49 4.01 24.26
CA THR A 121 -3.90 4.01 25.67
C THR A 121 -2.73 4.01 26.64
N ILE A 122 -1.51 3.66 26.20
CA ILE A 122 -0.33 3.59 27.06
C ILE A 122 0.02 5.01 27.58
N PRO A 123 0.03 5.25 28.90
CA PRO A 123 0.43 6.53 29.45
C PRO A 123 1.89 6.86 29.13
N GLN A 124 2.20 8.14 28.88
CA GLN A 124 3.59 8.55 28.57
C GLN A 124 4.58 8.22 29.70
N SER A 125 4.15 8.27 30.97
CA SER A 125 4.98 7.87 32.10
C SER A 125 5.38 6.39 32.02
N ARG A 126 4.41 5.51 31.75
CA ARG A 126 4.64 4.07 31.61
C ARG A 126 5.48 3.74 30.39
N LEU A 127 5.29 4.44 29.28
CA LEU A 127 6.14 4.26 28.11
C LEU A 127 7.60 4.66 28.39
N LYS A 128 7.84 5.70 29.20
CA LYS A 128 9.21 6.05 29.66
C LYS A 128 9.83 4.93 30.50
N GLU A 129 9.04 4.31 31.38
CA GLU A 129 9.48 3.14 32.16
C GLU A 129 9.85 1.96 31.25
N TYR A 130 9.03 1.66 30.24
CA TYR A 130 9.32 0.59 29.28
C TYR A 130 10.64 0.79 28.52
N PHE A 131 10.98 2.02 28.11
CA PHE A 131 12.29 2.29 27.50
C PHE A 131 13.48 2.05 28.44
N LEU A 132 13.27 2.11 29.76
CA LEU A 132 14.32 1.82 30.75
C LEU A 132 14.41 0.32 31.03
N GLU A 133 13.27 -0.37 31.05
CA GLU A 133 13.18 -1.82 31.29
C GLU A 133 13.67 -2.64 30.09
N GLU A 134 13.36 -2.19 28.88
CA GLU A 134 13.65 -2.90 27.63
C GLU A 134 14.36 -1.97 26.63
N PRO A 135 15.71 -1.91 26.64
CA PRO A 135 16.48 -1.01 25.79
C PRO A 135 16.26 -1.23 24.29
N ASP A 136 15.88 -2.43 23.86
CA ASP A 136 15.60 -2.74 22.44
C ASP A 136 14.36 -1.99 21.92
N LEU A 137 13.48 -1.49 22.81
CA LEU A 137 12.37 -0.62 22.41
C LEU A 137 12.86 0.71 21.82
N GLU A 138 14.11 1.11 22.04
CA GLU A 138 14.69 2.34 21.50
C GLU A 138 14.57 2.43 19.99
N LEU A 139 14.64 1.28 19.29
CA LEU A 139 14.41 1.18 17.83
C LEU A 139 13.06 1.79 17.41
N TYR A 140 12.07 1.73 18.29
CA TYR A 140 10.71 2.19 18.06
C TYR A 140 10.41 3.57 18.66
N ARG A 141 11.42 4.29 19.20
CA ARG A 141 11.23 5.62 19.79
C ARG A 141 10.55 6.60 18.82
N HIS A 142 10.97 6.58 17.56
CA HIS A 142 10.37 7.43 16.53
C HIS A 142 8.89 7.10 16.31
N PHE A 143 8.55 5.81 16.23
CA PHE A 143 7.17 5.33 16.08
C PHE A 143 6.27 5.86 17.21
N PHE A 144 6.69 5.72 18.47
CA PHE A 144 5.90 6.23 19.59
C PHE A 144 5.83 7.76 19.65
N THR A 145 6.90 8.44 19.23
CA THR A 145 6.91 9.90 19.15
C THR A 145 5.90 10.38 18.13
N ASP A 146 5.81 9.74 16.96
CA ASP A 146 4.83 10.10 15.93
C ASP A 146 3.39 9.80 16.39
N ILE A 147 3.14 8.68 17.07
CA ILE A 147 1.83 8.38 17.66
C ILE A 147 1.43 9.45 18.68
N THR A 148 2.35 9.82 19.57
CA THR A 148 2.09 10.83 20.59
C THR A 148 1.81 12.20 19.96
N ARG A 149 2.56 12.56 18.92
CA ARG A 149 2.34 13.78 18.13
C ARG A 149 0.95 13.76 17.47
N ARG A 150 0.56 12.65 16.83
CA ARG A 150 -0.77 12.47 16.21
C ARG A 150 -1.90 12.54 17.21
N LYS A 151 -1.72 12.02 18.43
CA LYS A 151 -2.72 12.10 19.50
C LYS A 151 -3.10 13.53 19.85
N GLN A 152 -2.21 14.51 19.67
CA GLN A 152 -2.51 15.94 19.85
C GLN A 152 -3.44 16.51 18.77
N HIS A 153 -3.63 15.78 17.67
CA HIS A 153 -4.46 16.15 16.53
C HIS A 153 -5.73 15.29 16.41
N ILE A 154 -5.99 14.39 17.35
CA ILE A 154 -7.25 13.63 17.40
C ILE A 154 -8.22 14.44 18.27
N LEU A 155 -9.33 14.84 17.67
CA LEU A 155 -10.37 15.62 18.34
C LEU A 155 -11.27 14.71 19.20
N SER A 156 -12.29 15.30 19.84
CA SER A 156 -13.31 14.49 20.50
C SER A 156 -14.09 13.63 19.48
N PRO A 157 -14.70 12.51 19.88
CA PRO A 157 -15.49 11.68 18.98
C PRO A 157 -16.58 12.44 18.20
N GLU A 158 -17.19 13.46 18.82
CA GLU A 158 -18.21 14.30 18.19
C GLU A 158 -17.62 15.20 17.09
N GLU A 159 -16.43 15.77 17.34
CA GLU A 159 -15.72 16.62 16.38
C GLU A 159 -15.14 15.81 15.21
N GLU A 160 -14.56 14.62 15.48
CA GLU A 160 -14.12 13.68 14.44
C GLU A 160 -15.29 13.24 13.56
N ARG A 161 -16.48 13.02 14.14
CA ARG A 161 -17.70 12.71 13.39
C ARG A 161 -18.11 13.85 12.47
N ILE A 162 -18.05 15.10 12.94
CA ILE A 162 -18.33 16.28 12.12
C ILE A 162 -17.33 16.37 10.96
N LEU A 163 -16.04 16.19 11.24
CA LEU A 163 -14.99 16.22 10.22
C LEU A 163 -15.20 15.12 9.17
N ALA A 164 -15.48 13.89 9.59
CA ALA A 164 -15.76 12.77 8.69
C ALA A 164 -16.98 13.04 7.78
N LEU A 165 -18.07 13.58 8.34
CA LEU A 165 -19.27 13.94 7.57
C LEU A 165 -19.03 15.09 6.59
N SER A 166 -18.06 15.98 6.87
CA SER A 166 -17.69 17.07 5.95
C SER A 166 -16.85 16.62 4.75
N GLY A 167 -16.39 15.36 4.73
CA GLY A 167 -15.52 14.83 3.67
C GLY A 167 -16.15 14.91 2.28
N GLU A 168 -17.43 14.57 2.14
CA GLU A 168 -18.15 14.64 0.86
C GLU A 168 -18.18 16.06 0.28
N ILE A 169 -18.41 17.06 1.13
CA ILE A 169 -18.38 18.48 0.73
C ILE A 169 -16.96 18.89 0.34
N SER A 170 -15.95 18.41 1.09
CA SER A 170 -14.54 18.73 0.84
C SER A 170 -14.05 18.17 -0.51
N ASP A 171 -14.48 16.98 -0.89
CA ASP A 171 -14.11 16.32 -2.15
C ASP A 171 -14.84 16.91 -3.36
N SER A 172 -15.96 17.61 -3.15
CA SER A 172 -16.82 18.12 -4.23
C SER A 172 -16.09 19.01 -5.24
N GLY A 173 -15.17 19.86 -4.78
CA GLY A 173 -14.40 20.77 -5.64
C GLY A 173 -13.53 20.03 -6.65
N GLN A 174 -12.85 18.95 -6.22
CA GLN A 174 -12.03 18.13 -7.10
C GLN A 174 -12.87 17.33 -8.09
N ASN A 175 -14.03 16.82 -7.65
CA ASN A 175 -14.96 16.11 -8.52
C ASN A 175 -15.53 17.02 -9.61
N ILE A 176 -15.96 18.23 -9.24
CA ILE A 176 -16.44 19.25 -10.18
C ILE A 176 -15.35 19.63 -11.18
N PHE A 177 -14.12 19.90 -10.70
CA PHE A 177 -12.99 20.20 -11.57
C PHE A 177 -12.72 19.04 -12.55
N THR A 178 -12.74 17.80 -12.08
CA THR A 178 -12.48 16.61 -12.90
C THR A 178 -13.55 16.45 -13.99
N MET A 179 -14.83 16.61 -13.66
CA MET A 179 -15.92 16.53 -14.62
C MET A 179 -15.85 17.66 -15.65
N LEU A 180 -15.67 18.89 -15.20
CA LEU A 180 -15.51 20.03 -16.08
C LEU A 180 -14.32 19.83 -17.02
N ASN A 181 -13.15 19.50 -16.46
CA ASN A 181 -11.91 19.43 -17.22
C ASN A 181 -11.87 18.26 -18.20
N ASN A 182 -12.39 17.09 -17.84
CA ASN A 182 -12.21 15.87 -18.63
C ASN A 182 -13.44 15.44 -19.43
N ALA A 183 -14.64 15.89 -19.06
CA ALA A 183 -15.89 15.46 -19.71
C ALA A 183 -16.60 16.60 -20.43
N ASP A 184 -16.66 17.79 -19.82
CA ASP A 184 -17.51 18.88 -20.34
C ASP A 184 -16.75 19.89 -21.20
N LEU A 185 -15.46 20.13 -20.94
CA LEU A 185 -14.65 21.01 -21.78
C LEU A 185 -14.67 20.51 -23.24
N ARG A 186 -15.02 21.43 -24.13
CA ARG A 186 -14.92 21.24 -25.58
C ARG A 186 -13.78 22.12 -26.07
N PHE A 187 -12.82 21.50 -26.72
CA PHE A 187 -11.68 22.20 -27.26
C PHE A 187 -11.94 22.59 -28.71
N PRO A 188 -11.36 23.72 -29.16
CA PRO A 188 -11.51 24.14 -30.54
C PRO A 188 -10.72 23.22 -31.49
N ILE A 189 -11.10 23.28 -32.76
CA ILE A 189 -10.29 22.74 -33.86
C ILE A 189 -9.21 23.77 -34.20
N ILE A 190 -7.97 23.30 -34.36
CA ILE A 190 -6.81 24.11 -34.78
C ILE A 190 -6.23 23.55 -36.08
N HIS A 191 -5.38 24.33 -36.75
CA HIS A 191 -4.55 23.80 -37.84
C HIS A 191 -3.19 23.39 -37.27
N ASP A 192 -2.75 22.17 -37.56
CA ASP A 192 -1.43 21.66 -37.14
C ASP A 192 -0.28 22.21 -38.00
N GLU A 193 0.95 21.77 -37.72
CA GLU A 193 2.16 22.19 -38.47
C GLU A 193 2.13 21.80 -39.96
N GLN A 194 1.27 20.86 -40.35
CA GLN A 194 1.06 20.43 -41.74
C GLN A 194 -0.16 21.10 -42.38
N GLY A 195 -0.84 22.01 -41.65
CA GLY A 195 -2.02 22.73 -42.10
C GLY A 195 -3.30 21.89 -42.09
N GLN A 196 -3.35 20.76 -41.39
CA GLN A 196 -4.54 19.92 -41.27
C GLN A 196 -5.39 20.36 -40.07
N GLU A 197 -6.71 20.31 -40.21
CA GLU A 197 -7.64 20.57 -39.11
C GLU A 197 -7.63 19.41 -38.11
N VAL A 198 -7.24 19.71 -36.87
CA VAL A 198 -7.22 18.74 -35.76
C VAL A 198 -7.99 19.27 -34.56
N GLU A 199 -8.87 18.45 -34.00
CA GLU A 199 -9.50 18.74 -32.72
C GLU A 199 -8.48 18.57 -31.59
N LEU A 200 -8.32 19.62 -30.79
CA LEU A 200 -7.42 19.63 -29.65
C LEU A 200 -8.01 18.79 -28.51
N THR A 201 -7.17 18.05 -27.80
CA THR A 201 -7.54 17.29 -26.60
C THR A 201 -6.38 17.34 -25.63
N HIS A 202 -6.59 17.01 -24.35
CA HIS A 202 -5.48 16.95 -23.38
C HIS A 202 -4.32 16.06 -23.86
N GLY A 203 -4.60 14.98 -24.59
CA GLY A 203 -3.58 14.08 -25.13
C GLY A 203 -2.88 14.59 -26.41
N ARG A 204 -3.54 15.46 -27.18
CA ARG A 204 -2.98 16.06 -28.40
C ARG A 204 -2.30 17.40 -28.16
N TYR A 205 -2.54 18.06 -27.03
CA TYR A 205 -1.95 19.35 -26.68
C TYR A 205 -0.42 19.33 -26.61
N LEU A 206 0.19 18.19 -26.28
CA LEU A 206 1.65 18.04 -26.16
C LEU A 206 2.33 17.63 -27.49
N ARG A 207 1.57 17.48 -28.57
CA ARG A 207 2.09 17.09 -29.88
C ARG A 207 2.10 18.27 -30.83
#